data_AF-A0A7J4EGJ3-F1
#
_entry.id   AF-A0A7J4EGJ3-F1
#
_cell.length_a   1.000
_cell.length_b   1.000
_cell.length_c   1.000
_cell.angle_alpha   90.00
_cell.angle_beta   90.00
_cell.angle_gamma   90.00
#
_symmetry.space_group_name_H-M   'P 1'
#
loop_
_entity.id
_entity.type
_entity.pdbx_description
1 polymer ?
#
loop_
_entity_poly.entity_id
_entity_poly.type
_entity_poly.pdbx_seq_one_letter_code
_entity_poly.pdbx_strand_id
1 'polypeptide(L)'
;MDTVMMLDTTRLVVGVGILSYASYTDIKTRMASNILWVVMGSVGAVLLVVQYFTVGIENLFSLVFIPILIAVVYMFFYIGLIFGGADAKAVMALSILTPLWPHIYGFPLHTSVMPFAWSIFSNAIILFLLIPPAFLIYNITKKEVEFPYALIGYRMSTSKAKEKFVWPLEKLVDGKRKLMFMPEEFDTIE
;
A
#
# COMPACT_ATOMS: atom_id res chain seq x y z
N MET A 1 15.87 27.87 -2.07
CA MET A 1 15.07 26.65 -2.26
C MET A 1 13.87 27.07 -3.06
N ASP A 2 13.78 26.58 -4.30
CA ASP A 2 12.75 27.01 -5.23
C ASP A 2 11.36 26.63 -4.70
N THR A 3 10.34 27.45 -4.97
CA THR A 3 8.98 27.23 -4.47
C THR A 3 8.46 25.82 -4.81
N VAL A 4 8.79 25.30 -6.00
CA VAL A 4 8.49 23.92 -6.42
C VAL A 4 9.13 22.90 -5.47
N MET A 5 10.42 23.05 -5.19
CA MET A 5 11.15 22.16 -4.28
C MET A 5 10.58 22.22 -2.86
N MET A 6 10.13 23.39 -2.38
CA MET A 6 9.44 23.49 -1.07
C MET A 6 8.12 22.70 -1.04
N LEU A 7 7.31 22.84 -2.08
CA LEU A 7 6.03 22.14 -2.20
C LEU A 7 6.24 20.62 -2.32
N ASP A 8 7.21 20.18 -3.13
CA ASP A 8 7.53 18.77 -3.30
C ASP A 8 8.11 18.14 -2.04
N THR A 9 8.98 18.86 -1.33
CA THR A 9 9.47 18.43 -0.02
C THR A 9 8.32 18.29 0.98
N THR A 10 7.38 19.23 0.96
CA THR A 10 6.20 19.17 1.83
C THR A 10 5.33 17.95 1.51
N ARG A 11 5.07 17.68 0.23
CA ARG A 11 4.35 16.47 -0.20
C ARG A 11 5.03 15.20 0.26
N LEU A 12 6.35 15.13 0.12
CA LEU A 12 7.14 13.97 0.54
C LEU A 12 7.03 13.77 2.06
N VAL A 13 7.24 14.82 2.86
CA VAL A 13 7.16 14.75 4.32
C VAL A 13 5.76 14.33 4.79
N VAL A 14 4.72 14.93 4.22
CA VAL A 14 3.32 14.58 4.54
C VAL A 14 3.02 13.14 4.15
N GLY A 15 3.38 12.73 2.93
CA GLY A 15 3.13 11.38 2.44
C GLY A 15 3.86 10.33 3.27
N VAL A 16 5.16 10.50 3.51
CA VAL A 16 5.96 9.61 4.36
C VAL A 16 5.41 9.58 5.77
N GLY A 17 5.08 10.73 6.37
CA GLY A 17 4.54 10.81 7.72
C GLY A 17 3.23 10.05 7.87
N ILE A 18 2.26 10.30 6.98
CA ILE A 18 0.95 9.65 7.02
C ILE A 18 1.05 8.14 6.76
N LEU A 19 1.81 7.73 5.73
CA LEU A 19 1.98 6.32 5.40
C LEU A 19 2.75 5.56 6.49
N SER A 20 3.77 6.16 7.10
CA SER A 20 4.51 5.55 8.21
C SER A 20 3.61 5.40 9.44
N TYR A 21 2.81 6.42 9.75
CA TYR A 21 1.84 6.33 10.84
C TYR A 21 0.78 5.26 10.55
N ALA A 22 0.23 5.21 9.34
CA ALA A 22 -0.73 4.19 8.93
C ALA A 22 -0.15 2.78 9.04
N SER A 23 1.09 2.57 8.60
CA SER A 23 1.81 1.30 8.72
C SER A 23 2.05 0.92 10.18
N TYR A 24 2.43 1.88 11.03
CA TYR A 24 2.59 1.65 12.46
C TYR A 24 1.27 1.27 13.16
N THR A 25 0.19 1.98 12.87
CA THR A 25 -1.14 1.66 13.42
C THR A 25 -1.64 0.33 12.88
N ASP A 26 -1.39 0.00 11.61
CA ASP A 26 -1.74 -1.30 11.07
C ASP A 26 -0.99 -2.44 11.78
N ILE A 27 0.31 -2.29 12.05
CA ILE A 27 1.08 -3.28 12.82
C ILE A 27 0.54 -3.44 14.25
N LYS A 28 0.15 -2.34 14.90
CA LYS A 28 -0.25 -2.35 16.32
C LYS A 28 -1.72 -2.73 16.55
N THR A 29 -2.62 -2.19 15.75
CA THR A 29 -4.07 -2.29 15.94
C THR A 29 -4.79 -2.95 14.77
N ARG A 30 -4.09 -3.38 13.72
CA ARG A 30 -4.66 -4.00 12.49
C ARG A 30 -5.71 -3.14 11.79
N MET A 31 -5.59 -1.82 11.96
CA MET A 31 -6.53 -0.85 11.43
C MET A 31 -5.78 0.39 10.96
N ALA A 32 -6.02 0.78 9.72
CA ALA A 32 -5.61 2.09 9.19
C ALA A 32 -6.86 2.98 9.05
N SER A 33 -6.91 4.06 9.83
CA SER A 33 -8.10 4.91 9.90
C SER A 33 -8.35 5.67 8.60
N ASN A 34 -9.61 5.68 8.14
CA ASN A 34 -10.01 6.35 6.90
C ASN A 34 -9.69 7.86 6.90
N ILE A 35 -9.62 8.48 8.08
CA ILE A 35 -9.31 9.91 8.21
C ILE A 35 -7.91 10.23 7.64
N LEU A 36 -6.97 9.29 7.70
CA LEU A 36 -5.61 9.48 7.20
C LEU A 36 -5.61 9.74 5.69
N TRP A 37 -6.43 9.00 4.94
CA TRP A 37 -6.55 9.13 3.48
C TRP A 37 -7.25 10.42 3.09
N VAL A 38 -8.29 10.81 3.84
CA VAL A 38 -8.99 12.08 3.64
C VAL A 38 -8.07 13.26 3.89
N VAL A 39 -7.30 13.23 4.99
CA VAL A 39 -6.31 14.28 5.30
C VAL A 39 -5.24 14.34 4.22
N MET A 40 -4.67 13.20 3.82
CA MET A 40 -3.63 13.14 2.79
C MET A 40 -4.12 13.71 1.45
N GLY A 41 -5.31 13.31 1.00
CA GLY A 41 -5.91 13.84 -0.23
C GLY A 41 -6.24 15.32 -0.13
N SER A 42 -6.75 15.78 1.02
CA SER A 42 -7.07 17.21 1.24
C SER A 42 -5.82 18.08 1.21
N VAL A 43 -4.75 17.66 1.89
CA VAL A 43 -3.46 18.37 1.86
C VAL A 43 -2.90 18.38 0.43
N GLY A 44 -2.98 17.25 -0.28
CA GLY A 44 -2.61 17.16 -1.69
C GLY A 44 -3.32 18.17 -2.58
N ALA A 45 -4.65 18.26 -2.44
CA ALA A 45 -5.48 19.20 -3.19
C ALA A 45 -5.09 20.65 -2.90
N VAL A 46 -4.92 21.00 -1.61
CA VAL A 46 -4.48 22.35 -1.21
C VAL A 46 -3.11 22.69 -1.81
N LEU A 47 -2.13 21.78 -1.70
CA LEU A 47 -0.79 22.00 -2.25
C LEU A 47 -0.81 22.12 -3.78
N LEU A 48 -1.66 21.36 -4.47
CA LEU A 48 -1.84 21.46 -5.92
C LEU A 48 -2.43 22.82 -6.33
N VAL A 49 -3.45 23.30 -5.60
CA VAL A 49 -4.04 24.63 -5.82
C VAL A 49 -3.00 25.73 -5.57
N VAL A 50 -2.24 25.65 -4.48
CA VAL A 50 -1.15 26.59 -4.19
C VAL A 50 -0.11 26.58 -5.30
N GLN A 51 0.31 25.41 -5.79
CA GLN A 51 1.27 25.32 -6.89
C GLN A 51 0.75 25.97 -8.17
N TYR A 52 -0.52 25.72 -8.51
CA TYR A 52 -1.16 26.30 -9.69
C TYR A 52 -1.15 27.84 -9.66
N PHE A 53 -1.42 28.47 -8.52
CA PHE A 53 -1.47 29.92 -8.41
C PHE A 53 -0.11 30.60 -8.19
N THR A 54 0.89 29.88 -7.68
CA THR A 54 2.20 30.47 -7.32
C THR A 54 3.25 30.29 -8.41
N VAL A 55 3.38 29.08 -8.95
CA VAL A 55 4.40 28.72 -9.94
C VAL A 55 3.76 28.37 -11.29
N GLY A 56 2.51 27.91 -11.28
CA GLY A 56 1.85 27.35 -12.45
C GLY A 56 2.15 25.86 -12.60
N ILE A 57 1.46 25.24 -13.56
CA ILE A 57 1.63 23.83 -13.92
C ILE A 57 1.94 23.80 -15.41
N GLU A 58 3.16 23.39 -15.77
CA GLU A 58 3.63 23.39 -17.16
C GLU A 58 2.74 22.52 -18.06
N ASN A 59 2.35 21.34 -17.58
CA ASN A 59 1.51 20.41 -18.31
C ASN A 59 0.22 20.09 -17.54
N LEU A 60 -0.84 20.83 -17.83
CA LEU A 60 -2.17 20.61 -17.25
C LEU A 60 -2.76 19.25 -17.61
N PHE A 61 -2.39 18.65 -18.74
CA PHE A 61 -2.85 17.30 -19.10
C PHE A 61 -2.38 16.25 -18.09
N SER A 62 -1.26 16.49 -17.39
CA SER A 62 -0.79 15.58 -16.34
C SER A 62 -1.80 15.42 -15.19
N LEU A 63 -2.68 16.40 -14.96
CA LEU A 63 -3.71 16.33 -13.91
C LEU A 63 -4.85 15.37 -14.26
N VAL A 64 -5.06 15.06 -15.54
CA VAL A 64 -6.07 14.08 -15.98
C VAL A 64 -5.73 12.68 -15.45
N PHE A 65 -4.46 12.41 -15.14
CA PHE A 65 -4.07 11.14 -14.53
C PHE A 65 -4.58 10.95 -13.10
N ILE A 66 -4.96 12.02 -12.38
CA ILE A 66 -5.52 11.90 -11.02
C ILE A 66 -6.82 11.08 -11.05
N PRO A 67 -7.89 11.49 -11.77
CA PRO A 67 -9.12 10.71 -11.83
C PRO A 67 -8.92 9.36 -12.53
N ILE A 68 -8.05 9.27 -13.54
CA ILE A 68 -7.75 7.99 -14.20
C ILE A 68 -7.16 7.00 -13.20
N LEU A 69 -6.16 7.40 -12.41
CA LEU A 69 -5.51 6.52 -11.45
C LEU A 69 -6.48 6.10 -10.35
N ILE A 70 -7.33 7.01 -9.87
CA ILE A 70 -8.39 6.70 -8.91
C ILE A 70 -9.35 5.66 -9.49
N ALA A 71 -9.81 5.84 -10.72
CA ALA A 71 -10.73 4.93 -11.38
C ALA A 71 -10.09 3.53 -11.59
N VAL A 72 -8.83 3.47 -12.01
CA VAL A 72 -8.09 2.21 -12.19
C VAL A 72 -7.93 1.48 -10.85
N VAL A 73 -7.51 2.17 -9.79
CA VAL A 73 -7.33 1.57 -8.47
C VAL A 73 -8.68 1.13 -7.89
N TYR A 74 -9.73 1.91 -8.09
CA TYR A 74 -11.08 1.53 -7.67
C TYR A 74 -11.59 0.30 -8.44
N MET A 75 -11.33 0.22 -9.74
CA MET A 75 -11.63 -0.95 -10.55
C MET A 75 -10.89 -2.19 -10.03
N PHE A 76 -9.59 -2.07 -9.73
CA PHE A 76 -8.80 -3.16 -9.16
C PHE A 76 -9.31 -3.61 -7.79
N PHE A 77 -9.77 -2.68 -6.96
CA PHE A 77 -10.44 -3.00 -5.70
C PHE A 77 -11.78 -3.72 -5.95
N TYR A 78 -12.60 -3.24 -6.90
CA TYR A 78 -13.92 -3.81 -7.20
C TYR A 78 -13.84 -5.25 -7.74
N ILE A 79 -12.86 -5.55 -8.60
CA ILE A 79 -12.65 -6.92 -9.13
C ILE A 79 -11.92 -7.84 -8.14
N GLY A 80 -11.54 -7.35 -6.95
CA GLY A 80 -10.85 -8.13 -5.93
C GLY A 80 -9.35 -8.36 -6.20
N LEU A 81 -8.72 -7.59 -7.09
CA LEU A 81 -7.27 -7.66 -7.33
C LEU A 81 -6.49 -7.02 -6.17
N ILE A 82 -7.00 -5.91 -5.64
CA ILE A 82 -6.49 -5.28 -4.41
C ILE A 82 -7.37 -5.74 -3.25
N PHE A 83 -6.87 -6.68 -2.46
CA PHE A 83 -7.59 -7.24 -1.32
C PHE A 83 -7.76 -6.25 -0.15
N GLY A 84 -6.88 -5.24 -0.04
CA GLY A 84 -6.87 -4.26 1.03
C GLY A 84 -7.62 -2.97 0.69
N GLY A 85 -8.73 -2.70 1.37
CA GLY A 85 -9.42 -1.40 1.23
C GLY A 85 -8.59 -0.21 1.69
N ALA A 86 -7.64 -0.42 2.61
CA ALA A 86 -6.70 0.61 3.05
C ALA A 86 -5.70 0.97 1.93
N ASP A 87 -5.12 -0.03 1.27
CA ASP A 87 -4.14 0.15 0.20
C ASP A 87 -4.73 0.91 -0.99
N ALA A 88 -5.96 0.53 -1.40
CA ALA A 88 -6.67 1.21 -2.47
C ALA A 88 -6.88 2.70 -2.14
N LYS A 89 -7.34 3.02 -0.92
CA LYS A 89 -7.56 4.40 -0.48
C LYS A 89 -6.25 5.19 -0.35
N ALA A 90 -5.17 4.55 0.08
CA ALA A 90 -3.85 5.16 0.17
C ALA A 90 -3.34 5.57 -1.21
N VAL A 91 -3.44 4.69 -2.22
CA VAL A 91 -3.02 5.01 -3.60
C VAL A 91 -3.90 6.09 -4.22
N MET A 92 -5.21 6.08 -3.97
CA MET A 92 -6.12 7.16 -4.41
C MET A 92 -5.76 8.51 -3.78
N ALA A 93 -5.41 8.54 -2.49
CA ALA A 93 -5.01 9.78 -1.85
C ALA A 93 -3.61 10.23 -2.31
N LEU A 94 -2.69 9.30 -2.62
CA LEU A 94 -1.39 9.60 -3.21
C LEU A 94 -1.50 10.18 -4.62
N SER A 95 -2.48 9.77 -5.42
CA SER A 95 -2.70 10.35 -6.75
C SER A 95 -3.00 11.85 -6.68
N ILE A 96 -3.65 12.30 -5.61
CA ILE A 96 -3.94 13.71 -5.35
C ILE A 96 -2.75 14.42 -4.69
N LEU A 97 -2.04 13.74 -3.77
CA LEU A 97 -0.88 14.32 -3.07
C LEU A 97 0.29 14.59 -4.01
N THR A 98 0.62 13.61 -4.87
CA THR A 98 1.79 13.65 -5.76
C THR A 98 1.39 13.32 -7.21
N PRO A 99 0.62 14.20 -7.87
CA PRO A 99 0.22 13.99 -9.27
C PRO A 99 1.35 14.25 -10.27
N LEU A 100 2.36 15.03 -9.87
CA LEU A 100 3.49 15.45 -10.68
C LEU A 100 4.79 14.84 -10.15
N TRP A 101 5.81 14.76 -11.02
CA TRP A 101 7.14 14.30 -10.63
C TRP A 101 7.79 15.31 -9.67
N PRO A 102 8.23 14.87 -8.48
CA PRO A 102 8.88 15.75 -7.53
C PRO A 102 10.28 16.11 -8.01
N HIS A 103 10.74 17.32 -7.73
CA HIS A 103 12.10 17.76 -8.03
C HIS A 103 12.80 18.17 -6.73
N ILE A 104 13.51 17.22 -6.12
CA ILE A 104 14.17 17.40 -4.82
C ILE A 104 15.66 17.08 -4.96
N TYR A 105 16.52 18.10 -4.93
CA TYR A 105 17.99 17.95 -4.99
C TYR A 105 18.50 17.02 -6.12
N GLY A 106 17.85 17.03 -7.29
CA GLY A 106 18.23 16.19 -8.44
C GLY A 106 17.63 14.77 -8.41
N PHE A 107 16.74 14.48 -7.46
CA PHE A 107 15.93 13.25 -7.44
C PHE A 107 14.48 13.51 -7.84
N PRO A 108 13.84 12.54 -8.53
CA PRO A 108 14.37 11.23 -8.96
C PRO A 108 15.22 11.30 -10.24
N LEU A 109 16.14 10.35 -10.41
CA LEU A 109 17.09 10.31 -11.56
C LEU A 109 16.42 10.08 -12.92
N HIS A 110 15.24 9.44 -12.91
CA HIS A 110 14.48 9.12 -14.11
C HIS A 110 13.02 9.50 -13.91
N THR A 111 12.49 10.32 -14.82
CA THR A 111 11.08 10.68 -14.90
C THR A 111 10.41 9.91 -16.03
N SER A 112 9.11 9.61 -15.87
CA SER A 112 8.30 8.95 -16.89
C SER A 112 7.12 9.84 -17.30
N VAL A 113 6.44 9.47 -18.38
CA VAL A 113 5.19 10.10 -18.81
C VAL A 113 4.07 9.85 -17.81
N MET A 114 4.09 8.69 -17.14
CA MET A 114 3.13 8.36 -16.09
C MET A 114 3.33 9.24 -14.85
N PRO A 115 2.27 9.59 -14.10
CA PRO A 115 2.37 10.43 -12.91
C PRO A 115 3.20 9.76 -11.82
N PHE A 116 3.75 10.54 -10.89
CA PHE A 116 4.60 9.99 -9.83
C PHE A 116 3.87 8.96 -8.95
N ALA A 117 2.59 9.18 -8.64
CA ALA A 117 1.76 8.22 -7.91
C ALA A 117 1.68 6.83 -8.59
N TRP A 118 1.72 6.76 -9.92
CA TRP A 118 1.80 5.49 -10.64
C TRP A 118 3.15 4.80 -10.40
N SER A 119 4.24 5.56 -10.41
CA SER A 119 5.57 5.03 -10.10
C SER A 119 5.66 4.47 -8.67
N ILE A 120 5.06 5.16 -7.69
CA ILE A 120 4.97 4.65 -6.32
C ILE A 120 4.22 3.32 -6.31
N PHE A 121 3.05 3.26 -6.94
CA PHE A 121 2.22 2.06 -7.00
C PHE A 121 2.92 0.88 -7.69
N SER A 122 3.53 1.10 -8.86
CA SER A 122 4.23 0.05 -9.60
C SER A 122 5.45 -0.47 -8.83
N ASN A 123 6.23 0.43 -8.21
CA ASN A 123 7.39 0.04 -7.41
C ASN A 123 6.96 -0.75 -6.16
N ALA A 124 5.83 -0.39 -5.54
CA ALA A 124 5.28 -1.12 -4.41
C ALA A 124 4.86 -2.55 -4.80
N ILE A 125 4.27 -2.75 -5.99
CA ILE A 125 3.95 -4.11 -6.50
C ILE A 125 5.21 -4.94 -6.68
N ILE A 126 6.28 -4.36 -7.23
CA ILE A 126 7.56 -5.06 -7.40
C ILE A 126 8.11 -5.50 -6.04
N LEU A 127 8.05 -4.63 -5.03
CA LEU A 127 8.45 -4.99 -3.66
C LEU A 127 7.54 -6.07 -3.06
N PHE A 128 6.23 -6.00 -3.32
CA PHE A 128 5.27 -7.01 -2.86
C PHE A 128 5.57 -8.40 -3.43
N LEU A 129 6.03 -8.48 -4.68
CA LEU A 129 6.46 -9.75 -5.32
C LEU A 129 7.68 -10.39 -4.64
N LEU A 130 8.41 -9.65 -3.78
CA LEU A 130 9.51 -10.20 -2.98
C LEU A 130 9.03 -10.94 -1.72
N ILE A 131 7.76 -10.81 -1.32
CA ILE A 131 7.23 -11.47 -0.12
C ILE A 131 7.26 -13.00 -0.24
N PRO A 132 6.76 -13.64 -1.32
CA PRO A 132 6.83 -15.10 -1.44
C PRO A 132 8.24 -15.70 -1.39
N PRO A 133 9.25 -15.18 -2.13
CA PRO A 133 10.62 -15.68 -1.99
C PRO A 133 11.22 -15.39 -0.61
N ALA A 134 10.86 -14.27 0.05
CA ALA A 134 11.29 -14.01 1.41
C ALA A 134 10.75 -15.06 2.41
N PHE A 135 9.48 -15.44 2.30
CA PHE A 135 8.91 -16.53 3.09
C PHE A 135 9.57 -17.88 2.79
N LEU A 136 9.86 -18.17 1.52
CA LEU A 136 10.54 -19.41 1.15
C LEU A 136 11.91 -19.52 1.81
N ILE A 137 12.72 -18.45 1.73
CA ILE A 137 14.03 -18.39 2.38
C ILE A 137 13.88 -18.56 3.88
N TYR A 138 12.93 -17.87 4.51
CA TYR A 138 12.66 -17.99 5.93
C TYR A 138 12.33 -19.44 6.34
N ASN A 139 11.44 -20.12 5.61
CA ASN A 139 11.05 -21.50 5.90
C ASN A 139 12.18 -22.51 5.63
N ILE A 140 13.02 -22.27 4.61
CA ILE A 140 14.22 -23.07 4.36
C ILE A 140 15.17 -22.98 5.57
N THR A 141 15.40 -21.79 6.12
CA THR A 141 16.28 -21.62 7.30
C THR A 141 15.74 -22.34 8.54
N LYS A 142 14.42 -22.49 8.64
CA LYS A 142 13.74 -23.23 9.72
C LYS A 142 13.59 -24.72 9.45
N LYS A 143 13.97 -25.21 8.26
CA LYS A 143 13.77 -26.58 7.77
C LYS A 143 12.28 -27.00 7.73
N GLU A 144 11.40 -26.03 7.53
CA GLU A 144 9.94 -26.19 7.51
C GLU A 144 9.39 -25.94 6.11
N VAL A 145 9.91 -26.66 5.11
CA VAL A 145 9.56 -26.45 3.71
C VAL A 145 8.43 -27.39 3.29
N GLU A 146 7.21 -26.89 3.30
CA GLU A 146 6.05 -27.58 2.73
C GLU A 146 5.42 -26.72 1.64
N PHE A 147 5.49 -27.18 0.39
CA PHE A 147 4.92 -26.44 -0.74
C PHE A 147 3.41 -26.70 -0.85
N PRO A 148 2.56 -25.70 -1.13
CA PRO A 148 2.85 -24.28 -1.39
C PRO A 148 2.89 -23.38 -0.14
N TYR A 149 2.63 -23.91 1.05
CA TYR A 149 2.55 -23.15 2.31
C TYR A 149 3.81 -22.33 2.61
N ALA A 150 4.98 -22.86 2.27
CA ALA A 150 6.27 -22.21 2.49
C ALA A 150 6.46 -20.89 1.70
N LEU A 151 5.64 -20.64 0.68
CA LEU A 151 5.61 -19.38 -0.07
C LEU A 151 4.64 -18.34 0.51
N ILE A 152 3.60 -18.80 1.22
CA ILE A 152 2.46 -17.96 1.59
C ILE A 152 2.53 -17.54 3.07
N GLY A 153 3.17 -18.35 3.91
CA GLY A 153 3.36 -18.02 5.32
C GLY A 153 4.42 -18.88 6.00
N TYR A 154 4.31 -19.02 7.31
CA TYR A 154 5.29 -19.73 8.14
C TYR A 154 4.61 -20.49 9.27
N ARG A 155 5.29 -21.50 9.83
CA ARG A 155 4.75 -22.29 10.94
C ARG A 155 4.82 -21.55 12.26
N MET A 156 3.78 -21.72 13.08
CA MET A 156 3.69 -21.14 14.42
C MET A 156 3.00 -22.13 15.37
N SER A 157 3.44 -22.18 16.63
CA SER A 157 2.74 -22.95 17.65
C SER A 157 1.36 -22.35 17.95
N THR A 158 0.40 -23.21 18.24
CA THR A 158 -1.00 -22.80 18.53
C THR A 158 -1.10 -21.89 19.73
N SER A 159 -0.25 -22.07 20.76
CA SER A 159 -0.19 -21.17 21.91
C SER A 159 0.20 -19.74 21.53
N LYS A 160 1.24 -19.57 20.70
CA LYS A 160 1.68 -18.26 20.19
C LYS A 160 0.70 -17.65 19.18
N ALA A 161 0.00 -18.49 18.42
CA ALA A 161 -1.00 -18.04 17.47
C ALA A 161 -2.21 -17.40 18.16
N LYS A 162 -2.63 -17.89 19.34
CA LYS A 162 -3.73 -17.29 20.11
C LYS A 162 -3.42 -15.90 20.66
N GLU A 163 -2.15 -15.61 20.91
CA GLU A 163 -1.69 -14.33 21.45
C GLU A 163 -1.42 -13.28 20.35
N LYS A 164 -1.45 -13.69 19.07
CA LYS A 164 -1.12 -12.82 17.95
C LYS A 164 -2.28 -12.71 16.96
N PHE A 165 -2.39 -11.56 16.33
CA PHE A 165 -3.27 -11.36 15.17
C PHE A 165 -2.65 -12.02 13.93
N VAL A 166 -2.81 -13.33 13.84
CA VAL A 166 -2.39 -14.17 12.72
C VAL A 166 -3.61 -14.81 12.07
N TRP A 167 -3.48 -15.06 10.78
CA TRP A 167 -4.50 -15.77 10.03
C TRP A 167 -4.04 -17.21 9.82
N PRO A 168 -4.83 -18.22 10.23
CA PRO A 168 -4.52 -19.62 9.98
C PRO A 168 -4.62 -19.98 8.49
N LEU A 169 -3.50 -20.43 7.91
CA LEU A 169 -3.46 -20.92 6.52
C LEU A 169 -4.02 -22.35 6.37
N GLU A 170 -4.32 -23.04 7.49
CA GLU A 170 -4.84 -24.40 7.50
C GLU A 170 -6.16 -24.47 8.30
N LYS A 171 -7.18 -25.14 7.74
CA LYS A 171 -8.37 -25.59 8.47
C LYS A 171 -8.48 -27.11 8.35
N LEU A 172 -8.90 -27.77 9.44
CA LEU A 172 -9.20 -29.20 9.44
C LEU A 172 -10.66 -29.37 8.99
N VAL A 173 -10.85 -29.98 7.82
CA VAL A 173 -12.18 -30.37 7.31
C VAL A 173 -12.15 -31.88 7.13
N ASP A 174 -13.04 -32.59 7.83
CA ASP A 174 -13.14 -34.06 7.81
C ASP A 174 -11.81 -34.78 8.10
N GLY A 175 -11.04 -34.26 9.07
CA GLY A 175 -9.74 -34.82 9.47
C GLY A 175 -8.60 -34.59 8.47
N LYS A 176 -8.84 -33.89 7.35
CA LYS A 176 -7.82 -33.52 6.37
C LYS A 176 -7.49 -32.02 6.47
N ARG A 177 -6.19 -31.70 6.38
CA ARG A 177 -5.72 -30.31 6.31
C ARG A 177 -6.03 -29.76 4.92
N LYS A 178 -6.79 -28.67 4.86
CA LYS A 178 -7.02 -27.90 3.63
C LYS A 178 -6.41 -26.52 3.77
N LEU A 179 -5.75 -26.06 2.71
CA LEU A 179 -5.23 -24.71 2.58
C LEU A 179 -6.42 -23.73 2.53
N MET A 180 -6.37 -22.72 3.39
CA MET A 180 -7.39 -21.68 3.48
C MET A 180 -6.76 -20.34 3.11
N PHE A 181 -7.15 -19.80 1.95
CA PHE A 181 -6.68 -18.50 1.45
C PHE A 181 -7.48 -17.30 1.94
N MET A 182 -8.70 -17.51 2.44
CA MET A 182 -9.59 -16.50 3.03
C MET A 182 -10.23 -17.10 4.28
N PRO A 183 -10.33 -16.41 5.44
CA PRO A 183 -11.03 -16.97 6.57
C PRO A 183 -12.51 -16.90 6.19
N GLU A 184 -13.18 -18.04 6.10
CA GLU A 184 -14.62 -18.01 6.32
C GLU A 184 -14.82 -17.42 7.71
N GLU A 185 -15.84 -16.55 7.86
CA GLU A 185 -16.20 -15.93 9.14
C GLU A 185 -15.89 -16.90 10.27
N PHE A 186 -15.09 -16.44 11.24
CA PHE A 186 -14.84 -17.25 12.43
C PHE A 186 -16.22 -17.72 12.88
N ASP A 187 -16.50 -19.02 12.73
CA ASP A 187 -17.58 -19.69 13.44
C ASP A 187 -17.23 -19.48 14.91
N THR A 188 -17.62 -18.32 15.44
CA THR A 188 -17.90 -18.10 16.85
C THR A 188 -19.22 -18.81 17.11
N ILE A 189 -19.21 -20.12 16.89
CA ILE A 189 -20.26 -21.02 17.31
C ILE A 189 -19.57 -21.89 18.35
N GLU A 190 -19.80 -21.52 19.61
CA GLU A 190 -19.74 -22.46 20.74
C GLU A 190 -20.57 -23.71 20.46
#